data_AF-A0A3D1EZ51-F1
#
_entry.id   AF-A0A3D1EZ51-F1
#
_cell.length_a   1.000
_cell.length_b   1.000
_cell.length_c   1.000
_cell.angle_alpha   90.00
_cell.angle_beta   90.00
_cell.angle_gamma   90.00
#
_symmetry.space_group_name_H-M   'P 1'
#
loop_
_entity.id
_entity.type
_entity.pdbx_description
1 polymer ?
#
loop_
_entity_poly.entity_id
_entity_poly.type
_entity_poly.pdbx_seq_one_letter_code
_entity_poly.pdbx_strand_id
1 'polypeptide(L)'
;MKILLANPRGFCAGVNMAIQTVEEALKIVGTPLYVYHEIVHNRHVVDQFIKEGVVFIDTIDEAPAKSTVIFSAHGVSPAVRNAAKSRGCTLIDATCPLVTKVHMEAIRYAKQGYNILLIGHAGHDEVEGTVGEAPNAITIVESPEDVENLPFTTEDKIAYITQTTLSRDDAELIMGAIIKKYPNAKVPP
;
A
#
# COMPACT_ATOMS: atom_id res chain seq x y z
N MET A 1 26.04 14.60 28.67
CA MET A 1 25.08 14.53 27.54
C MET A 1 23.96 13.59 27.94
N LYS A 2 22.70 14.03 27.88
CA LYS A 2 21.53 13.18 28.19
C LYS A 2 20.90 12.75 26.86
N ILE A 3 20.81 11.45 26.61
CA ILE A 3 20.11 10.87 25.45
C ILE A 3 18.70 10.52 25.89
N LEU A 4 17.69 10.94 25.11
CA LEU A 4 16.28 10.60 25.32
C LEU A 4 15.81 9.70 24.19
N LEU A 5 15.09 8.63 24.51
CA LEU A 5 14.54 7.68 23.55
C LEU A 5 13.01 7.70 23.62
N ALA A 6 12.36 7.93 22.49
CA ALA A 6 10.90 7.95 22.39
C ALA A 6 10.30 6.55 22.59
N ASN A 7 9.07 6.48 23.10
CA ASN A 7 8.23 5.29 23.08
C ASN A 7 6.79 5.69 22.73
N PRO A 8 6.16 5.09 21.71
CA PRO A 8 6.68 4.00 20.86
C PRO A 8 7.78 4.45 19.89
N ARG A 9 8.62 3.48 19.45
CA ARG A 9 9.60 3.62 18.36
C ARG A 9 9.90 2.26 17.73
N GLY A 10 10.31 2.21 16.47
CA GLY A 10 10.73 0.98 15.79
C GLY A 10 9.59 0.26 15.06
N PHE A 11 9.63 -1.07 15.05
CA PHE A 11 8.75 -1.90 14.22
C PHE A 11 7.30 -1.92 14.72
N CYS A 12 6.37 -1.74 13.78
CA CYS A 12 4.95 -1.98 14.01
C CYS A 12 4.60 -3.46 13.75
N ALA A 13 3.37 -3.86 14.06
CA ALA A 13 2.90 -5.23 13.86
C ALA A 13 2.98 -5.68 12.38
N GLY A 14 2.64 -4.79 11.43
CA GLY A 14 2.70 -5.10 9.99
C GLY A 14 4.13 -5.37 9.50
N VAL A 15 5.09 -4.56 9.94
CA VAL A 15 6.52 -4.76 9.63
C VAL A 15 7.02 -6.08 10.19
N ASN A 16 6.74 -6.39 11.47
CA ASN A 16 7.14 -7.66 12.07
C ASN A 16 6.56 -8.87 11.31
N MET A 17 5.27 -8.80 10.97
CA MET A 17 4.59 -9.85 10.21
C MET A 17 5.24 -10.06 8.83
N ALA A 18 5.56 -8.98 8.12
CA ALA A 18 6.14 -9.06 6.79
C ALA A 18 7.56 -9.64 6.80
N ILE A 19 8.40 -9.20 7.74
CA ILE A 19 9.74 -9.76 7.95
C ILE A 19 9.66 -11.25 8.28
N GLN A 20 8.82 -11.62 9.25
CA GLN A 20 8.64 -13.02 9.64
C GLN A 20 8.12 -13.89 8.48
N THR A 21 7.28 -13.33 7.61
CA THR A 21 6.77 -14.04 6.42
C THR A 21 7.90 -14.43 5.48
N VAL A 22 8.86 -13.53 5.23
CA VAL A 22 10.03 -13.83 4.39
C VAL A 22 10.95 -14.85 5.07
N GLU A 23 11.21 -14.70 6.37
CA GLU A 23 12.04 -15.64 7.14
C GLU A 23 11.48 -17.08 7.12
N GLU A 24 10.18 -17.25 7.34
CA GLU A 24 9.53 -18.56 7.31
C GLU A 24 9.47 -19.13 5.89
N ALA A 25 9.18 -18.28 4.88
CA ALA A 25 9.20 -18.70 3.49
C ALA A 25 10.60 -19.16 3.05
N LEU A 26 11.68 -18.50 3.48
CA LEU A 26 13.06 -18.94 3.22
C LEU A 26 13.32 -20.33 3.80
N LYS A 27 12.87 -20.62 5.03
CA LYS A 27 13.04 -21.94 5.67
C LYS A 27 12.32 -23.06 4.90
N ILE A 28 11.15 -22.76 4.34
CA ILE A 28 10.28 -23.75 3.69
C ILE A 28 10.63 -23.94 2.20
N VAL A 29 10.82 -22.84 1.48
CA VAL A 29 11.00 -22.82 0.02
C VAL A 29 12.48 -22.91 -0.36
N GLY A 30 13.38 -22.36 0.46
CA GLY A 30 14.78 -22.19 0.12
C GLY A 30 15.02 -21.03 -0.85
N THR A 31 16.17 -21.04 -1.52
CA THR A 31 16.61 -19.97 -2.42
C THR A 31 16.69 -20.45 -3.88
N PRO A 32 16.50 -19.55 -4.86
CA PRO A 32 16.14 -18.14 -4.71
C PRO A 32 14.67 -17.94 -4.33
N LEU A 33 14.40 -17.01 -3.42
CA LEU A 33 13.05 -16.58 -3.04
C LEU A 33 12.80 -15.18 -3.59
N TYR A 34 11.68 -14.96 -4.27
CA TYR A 34 11.39 -13.68 -4.92
C TYR A 34 10.43 -12.85 -4.09
N VAL A 35 10.72 -11.57 -3.93
CA VAL A 35 9.84 -10.61 -3.25
C VAL A 35 9.57 -9.44 -4.19
N TYR A 36 8.31 -9.17 -4.46
CA TYR A 36 7.89 -8.04 -5.29
C TYR A 36 8.00 -6.74 -4.49
N HIS A 37 8.91 -5.87 -4.92
CA HIS A 37 9.43 -4.68 -4.22
C HIS A 37 10.07 -5.02 -2.86
N GLU A 38 10.74 -4.04 -2.25
CA GLU A 38 11.30 -4.21 -0.91
C GLU A 38 10.19 -4.63 0.09
N ILE A 39 10.46 -5.64 0.92
CA ILE A 39 9.48 -6.17 1.89
C ILE A 39 8.97 -5.07 2.83
N VAL A 40 9.88 -4.17 3.21
CA VAL A 40 9.68 -2.91 3.93
C VAL A 40 10.76 -1.93 3.45
N HIS A 41 10.51 -0.62 3.47
CA HIS A 41 11.51 0.40 3.10
C HIS A 41 12.57 0.60 4.19
N ASN A 42 13.38 -0.44 4.45
CA ASN A 42 14.51 -0.40 5.38
C ASN A 42 15.70 -1.15 4.79
N ARG A 43 16.72 -0.38 4.41
CA ARG A 43 17.94 -0.91 3.79
C ARG A 43 18.63 -2.01 4.60
N HIS A 44 18.68 -1.90 5.94
CA HIS A 44 19.33 -2.93 6.75
C HIS A 44 18.61 -4.27 6.68
N VAL A 45 17.27 -4.25 6.68
CA VAL A 45 16.44 -5.46 6.53
C VAL A 45 16.57 -6.03 5.12
N VAL A 46 16.51 -5.18 4.09
CA VAL A 46 16.66 -5.59 2.69
C VAL A 46 18.04 -6.20 2.43
N ASP A 47 19.12 -5.54 2.85
CA ASP A 47 20.50 -6.01 2.70
C ASP A 47 20.74 -7.34 3.43
N GLN A 48 20.04 -7.59 4.54
CA GLN A 48 20.09 -8.87 5.23
C GLN A 48 19.47 -9.98 4.37
N PHE A 49 18.25 -9.78 3.88
CA PHE A 49 17.56 -10.79 3.08
C PHE A 49 18.26 -11.08 1.74
N ILE A 50 18.87 -10.08 1.10
CA ILE A 50 19.68 -10.29 -0.10
C ILE A 50 20.84 -11.26 0.19
N LYS A 51 21.54 -11.09 1.34
CA LYS A 51 22.63 -12.00 1.74
C LYS A 51 22.14 -13.42 2.03
N GLU A 52 20.87 -13.55 2.43
CA GLU A 52 20.21 -14.84 2.67
C GLU A 52 19.64 -15.48 1.39
N GLY A 53 19.76 -14.81 0.23
CA GLY A 53 19.38 -15.35 -1.08
C GLY A 53 17.97 -14.94 -1.56
N VAL A 54 17.39 -13.90 -0.95
CA VAL A 54 16.19 -13.25 -1.48
C VAL A 54 16.54 -12.37 -2.68
N VAL A 55 15.69 -12.41 -3.70
CA VAL A 55 15.76 -11.55 -4.88
C VAL A 55 14.55 -10.63 -4.86
N PHE A 56 14.81 -9.34 -4.61
CA PHE A 56 13.80 -8.30 -4.77
C PHE A 56 13.65 -7.97 -6.25
N ILE A 57 12.42 -7.88 -6.73
CA ILE A 57 12.08 -7.63 -8.15
C ILE A 57 11.13 -6.44 -8.25
N ASP A 58 11.25 -5.66 -9.33
CA ASP A 58 10.37 -4.52 -9.61
C ASP A 58 9.18 -4.93 -10.49
N THR A 59 9.35 -6.00 -11.26
CA THR A 59 8.33 -6.52 -12.17
C THR A 59 8.18 -8.04 -12.01
N ILE A 60 6.96 -8.53 -12.23
CA ILE A 60 6.63 -9.95 -12.04
C ILE A 60 7.33 -10.86 -13.06
N ASP A 61 7.73 -10.34 -14.22
CA ASP A 61 8.40 -11.11 -15.26
C ASP A 61 9.86 -11.45 -14.96
N GLU A 62 10.48 -10.75 -14.01
CA GLU A 62 11.81 -11.08 -13.47
C GLU A 62 11.80 -12.38 -12.65
N ALA A 63 10.66 -12.76 -12.07
CA ALA A 63 10.49 -14.05 -11.40
C ALA A 63 10.30 -15.19 -12.42
N PRO A 64 11.04 -16.30 -12.33
CA PRO A 64 10.80 -17.50 -13.14
C PRO A 64 9.36 -18.00 -13.02
N ALA A 65 8.81 -18.56 -14.09
CA ALA A 65 7.48 -19.18 -14.02
C ALA A 65 7.45 -20.28 -12.96
N LYS A 66 6.32 -20.42 -12.26
CA LYS A 66 6.12 -21.37 -11.16
C LYS A 66 7.03 -21.19 -9.93
N SER A 67 7.73 -20.06 -9.80
CA SER A 67 8.46 -19.72 -8.58
C SER A 67 7.52 -19.31 -7.44
N THR A 68 8.06 -19.19 -6.23
CA THR A 68 7.36 -18.53 -5.11
C THR A 68 7.64 -17.03 -5.14
N VAL A 69 6.59 -16.21 -5.09
CA VAL A 69 6.66 -14.76 -5.04
C VAL A 69 5.94 -14.26 -3.79
N ILE A 70 6.60 -13.39 -3.02
CA ILE A 70 6.03 -12.71 -1.87
C ILE A 70 5.67 -11.27 -2.25
N PHE A 71 4.46 -10.82 -1.92
CA PHE A 71 4.09 -9.40 -2.03
C PHE A 71 4.47 -8.64 -0.77
N SER A 72 5.01 -7.43 -0.91
CA SER A 72 5.50 -6.60 0.20
C SER A 72 4.40 -6.14 1.17
N ALA A 73 4.81 -5.57 2.31
CA ALA A 73 3.89 -5.04 3.32
C ALA A 73 2.98 -3.92 2.80
N HIS A 74 3.40 -3.22 1.75
CA HIS A 74 2.73 -2.06 1.16
C HIS A 74 1.51 -2.45 0.29
N GLY A 75 1.34 -3.74 0.00
CA GLY A 75 0.25 -4.19 -0.87
C GLY A 75 0.57 -4.08 -2.35
N VAL A 76 -0.24 -4.75 -3.16
CA VAL A 76 -0.10 -4.81 -4.61
C VAL A 76 -1.47 -4.75 -5.28
N SER A 77 -1.51 -4.22 -6.50
CA SER A 77 -2.73 -4.15 -7.30
C SER A 77 -3.22 -5.54 -7.75
N PRO A 78 -4.52 -5.68 -8.07
CA PRO A 78 -5.05 -6.88 -8.71
C PRO A 78 -4.32 -7.28 -9.99
N ALA A 79 -3.82 -6.30 -10.76
CA ALA A 79 -3.07 -6.56 -11.99
C ALA A 79 -1.76 -7.32 -11.72
N VAL A 80 -0.99 -6.89 -10.72
CA VAL A 80 0.25 -7.57 -10.28
C VAL A 80 -0.07 -8.98 -9.78
N ARG A 81 -1.12 -9.13 -8.95
CA ARG A 81 -1.57 -10.44 -8.46
C ARG A 81 -1.92 -11.39 -9.61
N ASN A 82 -2.66 -10.89 -10.61
CA ASN A 82 -3.08 -11.68 -11.76
C ASN A 82 -1.91 -12.05 -12.68
N ALA A 83 -0.96 -11.13 -12.89
CA ALA A 83 0.26 -11.40 -13.64
C ALA A 83 1.04 -12.56 -13.00
N ALA A 84 1.21 -12.55 -11.68
CA ALA A 84 1.92 -13.61 -10.97
C ALA A 84 1.18 -14.97 -11.04
N LYS A 85 -0.15 -14.96 -10.88
CA LYS A 85 -1.00 -16.16 -11.07
C LYS A 85 -0.88 -16.73 -12.49
N SER A 86 -0.87 -15.86 -13.51
CA SER A 86 -0.80 -16.29 -14.92
C SER A 86 0.51 -17.01 -15.25
N ARG A 87 1.59 -16.71 -14.52
CA ARG A 87 2.89 -17.39 -14.62
C ARG A 87 2.96 -18.67 -13.78
N GLY A 88 1.86 -19.04 -13.11
CA GLY A 88 1.78 -20.21 -12.24
C GLY A 88 2.57 -20.08 -10.93
N CYS A 89 2.95 -18.87 -10.53
CA CYS A 89 3.71 -18.65 -9.31
C CYS A 89 2.88 -19.04 -8.07
N THR A 90 3.55 -19.60 -7.07
CA THR A 90 2.99 -19.74 -5.72
C THR A 90 3.09 -18.37 -5.04
N LEU A 91 1.98 -17.85 -4.54
CA LEU A 91 1.92 -16.50 -3.99
C LEU A 91 1.83 -16.54 -2.47
N ILE A 92 2.66 -15.72 -1.82
CA ILE A 92 2.58 -15.43 -0.40
C ILE A 92 2.32 -13.94 -0.26
N ASP A 93 1.30 -13.57 0.50
CA ASP A 93 0.90 -12.17 0.64
C ASP A 93 1.28 -11.64 2.02
N ALA A 94 2.29 -10.77 2.08
CA ALA A 94 2.73 -10.14 3.32
C ALA A 94 2.12 -8.74 3.53
N THR A 95 1.11 -8.36 2.72
CA THR A 95 0.43 -7.05 2.83
C THR A 95 -0.05 -6.82 4.26
N CYS A 96 0.28 -5.66 4.83
CA CYS A 96 -0.17 -5.26 6.16
C CYS A 96 -1.71 -5.30 6.23
N PRO A 97 -2.33 -5.89 7.28
CA PRO A 97 -3.80 -5.93 7.38
C PRO A 97 -4.47 -4.55 7.37
N LEU A 98 -3.76 -3.50 7.80
CA LEU A 98 -4.27 -2.12 7.74
C LEU A 98 -4.28 -1.58 6.31
N VAL A 99 -3.33 -1.96 5.46
CA VAL A 99 -3.35 -1.65 4.03
C VAL A 99 -4.47 -2.43 3.34
N THR A 100 -4.62 -3.72 3.67
CA THR A 100 -5.75 -4.54 3.17
C THR A 100 -7.10 -3.92 3.55
N LYS A 101 -7.24 -3.31 4.73
CA LYS A 101 -8.46 -2.56 5.10
C LYS A 101 -8.73 -1.43 4.10
N VAL A 102 -7.71 -0.62 3.76
CA VAL A 102 -7.82 0.48 2.80
C VAL A 102 -8.22 -0.03 1.41
N HIS A 103 -7.59 -1.12 0.93
CA HIS A 103 -7.98 -1.77 -0.33
C HIS A 103 -9.46 -2.19 -0.33
N MET A 104 -9.92 -2.81 0.76
CA MET A 104 -11.32 -3.24 0.88
C MET A 104 -12.30 -2.07 0.92
N GLU A 105 -11.91 -0.94 1.50
CA GLU A 105 -12.69 0.30 1.47
C GLU A 105 -12.77 0.90 0.07
N ALA A 106 -11.65 0.95 -0.65
CA ALA A 106 -11.61 1.39 -2.05
C ALA A 106 -12.58 0.57 -2.92
N ILE A 107 -12.50 -0.77 -2.84
CA ILE A 107 -13.39 -1.68 -3.57
C ILE A 107 -14.86 -1.44 -3.19
N ARG A 108 -15.14 -1.27 -1.88
CA ARG A 108 -16.50 -1.06 -1.38
C ARG A 108 -17.09 0.24 -1.89
N TYR A 109 -16.35 1.35 -1.81
CA TYR A 109 -16.82 2.66 -2.26
C TYR A 109 -17.00 2.70 -3.79
N ALA A 110 -16.08 2.10 -4.54
CA ALA A 110 -16.21 1.99 -5.99
C ALA A 110 -17.48 1.23 -6.39
N LYS A 111 -17.78 0.10 -5.74
CA LYS A 111 -19.02 -0.66 -5.95
C LYS A 111 -20.29 0.13 -5.61
N GLN A 112 -20.19 1.12 -4.73
CA GLN A 112 -21.29 1.99 -4.32
C GLN A 112 -21.43 3.26 -5.19
N GLY A 113 -20.58 3.39 -6.22
CA GLY A 113 -20.59 4.50 -7.17
C GLY A 113 -19.99 5.79 -6.62
N TYR A 114 -19.05 5.70 -5.68
CA TYR A 114 -18.31 6.85 -5.18
C TYR A 114 -17.10 7.18 -6.05
N ASN A 115 -16.84 8.48 -6.23
CA ASN A 115 -15.51 8.99 -6.55
C ASN A 115 -14.70 9.03 -5.25
N ILE A 116 -13.53 8.41 -5.27
CA ILE A 116 -12.68 8.17 -4.11
C ILE A 116 -11.47 9.09 -4.20
N LEU A 117 -11.31 9.96 -3.21
CA LEU A 117 -10.13 10.79 -3.06
C LEU A 117 -9.13 10.05 -2.18
N LEU A 118 -8.06 9.54 -2.78
CA LEU A 118 -6.97 8.89 -2.04
C LEU A 118 -5.96 9.95 -1.64
N ILE A 119 -5.92 10.28 -0.35
CA ILE A 119 -4.90 11.16 0.22
C ILE A 119 -3.61 10.35 0.36
N GLY A 120 -2.57 10.71 -0.39
CA GLY A 120 -1.32 9.94 -0.40
C GLY A 120 -0.41 10.36 -1.53
N HIS A 121 0.85 9.95 -1.48
CA HIS A 121 1.87 10.38 -2.44
C HIS A 121 1.87 9.53 -3.71
N ALA A 122 1.77 10.16 -4.88
CA ALA A 122 1.84 9.46 -6.15
C ALA A 122 3.18 8.71 -6.31
N GLY A 123 3.14 7.50 -6.87
CA GLY A 123 4.33 6.66 -7.03
C GLY A 123 4.77 5.89 -5.79
N HIS A 124 4.13 6.07 -4.63
CA HIS A 124 4.36 5.21 -3.47
C HIS A 124 3.68 3.85 -3.65
N ASP A 125 4.38 2.74 -3.34
CA ASP A 125 3.89 1.36 -3.53
C ASP A 125 2.46 1.13 -3.00
N GLU A 126 2.18 1.61 -1.78
CA GLU A 126 0.86 1.50 -1.15
C GLU A 126 -0.24 2.26 -1.91
N VAL A 127 0.11 3.42 -2.48
CA VAL A 127 -0.81 4.25 -3.25
C VAL A 127 -1.09 3.57 -4.58
N GLU A 128 -0.08 3.09 -5.29
CA GLU A 128 -0.24 2.35 -6.55
C GLU A 128 -1.04 1.05 -6.37
N GLY A 129 -0.79 0.33 -5.27
CA GLY A 129 -1.56 -0.84 -4.87
C GLY A 129 -3.04 -0.53 -4.67
N THR A 130 -3.34 0.53 -3.92
CA THR A 130 -4.70 0.98 -3.61
C THR A 130 -5.43 1.51 -4.84
N VAL A 131 -4.79 2.35 -5.65
CA VAL A 131 -5.33 2.86 -6.92
C VAL A 131 -5.72 1.70 -7.83
N GLY A 132 -4.86 0.67 -7.91
CA GLY A 132 -5.11 -0.51 -8.73
C GLY A 132 -6.36 -1.31 -8.35
N GLU A 133 -6.88 -1.19 -7.13
CA GLU A 133 -8.13 -1.84 -6.71
C GLU A 133 -9.38 -1.21 -7.35
N ALA A 134 -9.34 0.09 -7.63
CA ALA A 134 -10.45 0.83 -8.22
C ALA A 134 -9.97 1.98 -9.14
N PRO A 135 -9.25 1.67 -10.22
CA PRO A 135 -8.51 2.68 -11.02
C PRO A 135 -9.42 3.72 -11.69
N ASN A 136 -10.68 3.37 -11.97
CA ASN A 136 -11.64 4.27 -12.59
C ASN A 136 -12.42 5.14 -11.58
N ALA A 137 -12.25 4.89 -10.27
CA ALA A 137 -12.97 5.58 -9.22
C ALA A 137 -12.04 6.39 -8.31
N ILE A 138 -10.73 6.17 -8.35
CA ILE A 138 -9.76 6.82 -7.46
C ILE A 138 -9.11 8.03 -8.15
N THR A 139 -9.00 9.13 -7.41
CA THR A 139 -8.14 10.28 -7.74
C THR A 139 -7.21 10.52 -6.56
N ILE A 140 -5.91 10.61 -6.82
CA ILE A 140 -4.89 10.91 -5.81
C ILE A 140 -4.94 12.40 -5.49
N VAL A 141 -4.84 12.77 -4.21
CA VAL A 141 -4.70 14.15 -3.76
C VAL A 141 -3.55 14.24 -2.75
N GLU A 142 -2.63 15.17 -2.98
CA GLU A 142 -1.42 15.36 -2.17
C GLU A 142 -1.45 16.67 -1.36
N SER A 143 -2.35 17.57 -1.72
CA SER A 143 -2.45 18.91 -1.14
C SER A 143 -3.88 19.44 -1.11
N PRO A 144 -4.19 20.45 -0.27
CA PRO A 144 -5.46 21.18 -0.33
C PRO A 144 -5.75 21.78 -1.72
N GLU A 145 -4.72 22.24 -2.42
CA GLU A 145 -4.82 22.83 -3.76
C GLU A 145 -5.29 21.81 -4.80
N ASP A 146 -4.89 20.55 -4.69
CA ASP A 146 -5.39 19.48 -5.56
C ASP A 146 -6.90 19.33 -5.42
N VAL A 147 -7.40 19.39 -4.18
CA VAL A 147 -8.83 19.29 -3.87
C VAL A 147 -9.61 20.43 -4.52
N GLU A 148 -9.08 21.65 -4.50
CA GLU A 148 -9.72 22.82 -5.11
C GLU A 148 -9.91 22.66 -6.63
N ASN A 149 -8.97 22.00 -7.30
CA ASN A 149 -8.99 21.80 -8.75
C ASN A 149 -9.76 20.55 -9.23
N LEU A 150 -10.27 19.72 -8.31
CA LEU A 150 -11.05 18.53 -8.67
C LEU A 150 -12.32 18.88 -9.46
N PRO A 151 -12.65 18.10 -10.52
CA PRO A 151 -13.79 18.36 -11.40
C PRO A 151 -15.14 17.93 -10.83
N PHE A 152 -15.19 17.43 -9.59
CA PHE A 152 -16.43 16.99 -8.96
C PHE A 152 -17.21 18.14 -8.33
N THR A 153 -18.52 17.97 -8.27
CA THR A 153 -19.49 18.88 -7.65
C THR A 153 -19.92 18.38 -6.28
N THR A 154 -20.69 19.20 -5.55
CA THR A 154 -21.27 18.81 -4.25
C THR A 154 -22.38 17.76 -4.34
N GLU A 155 -22.90 17.51 -5.54
CA GLU A 155 -23.93 16.48 -5.80
C GLU A 155 -23.31 15.09 -6.03
N ASP A 156 -22.01 15.05 -6.36
CA ASP A 156 -21.30 13.80 -6.58
C ASP A 156 -21.11 13.02 -5.28
N LYS A 157 -21.15 11.69 -5.38
CA LYS A 157 -20.82 10.80 -4.28
C LYS A 157 -19.31 10.81 -4.05
N ILE A 158 -18.85 11.55 -3.06
CA ILE A 158 -17.43 11.60 -2.67
C ILE A 158 -17.18 10.72 -1.45
N ALA A 159 -16.11 9.92 -1.49
CA ALA A 159 -15.50 9.29 -0.33
C ALA A 159 -14.01 9.63 -0.34
N TYR A 160 -13.35 9.63 0.82
CA TYR A 160 -11.89 9.72 0.85
C TYR A 160 -11.31 8.59 1.69
N ILE A 161 -10.07 8.23 1.40
CA ILE A 161 -9.25 7.24 2.12
C ILE A 161 -7.83 7.78 2.17
N THR A 162 -6.97 7.23 3.04
CA THR A 162 -5.62 7.76 3.23
C THR A 162 -4.57 6.65 3.15
N GLN A 163 -3.40 6.98 2.60
CA GLN A 163 -2.18 6.21 2.84
C GLN A 163 -1.89 6.13 4.35
N THR A 164 -1.46 4.97 4.83
CA THR A 164 -1.36 4.65 6.26
C THR A 164 -0.19 5.32 6.99
N THR A 165 0.75 5.89 6.25
CA THR A 165 2.04 6.40 6.75
C THR A 165 2.20 7.91 6.65
N LEU A 166 1.11 8.64 6.38
CA LEU A 166 1.14 10.10 6.27
C LEU A 166 1.42 10.81 7.58
N SER A 167 1.96 12.02 7.46
CA SER A 167 1.93 13.03 8.53
C SER A 167 0.47 13.31 8.91
N ARG A 168 0.17 13.23 10.22
CA ARG A 168 -1.19 13.45 10.71
C ARG A 168 -1.65 14.89 10.43
N ASP A 169 -0.77 15.85 10.68
CA ASP A 169 -1.08 17.28 10.54
C ASP A 169 -1.35 17.63 9.07
N ASP A 170 -0.54 17.11 8.14
CA ASP A 170 -0.73 17.38 6.70
C ASP A 170 -1.99 16.70 6.17
N ALA A 171 -2.26 15.46 6.59
CA ALA A 171 -3.49 14.76 6.22
C ALA A 171 -4.74 15.51 6.73
N GLU A 172 -4.70 16.07 7.94
CA GLU A 172 -5.80 16.87 8.51
C GLU A 172 -6.12 18.11 7.67
N LEU A 173 -5.11 18.77 7.09
CA LEU A 173 -5.32 19.91 6.19
C LEU A 173 -6.08 19.51 4.92
N ILE A 174 -5.66 18.41 4.29
CA ILE A 174 -6.29 17.92 3.05
C ILE A 174 -7.71 17.43 3.34
N MET A 175 -7.91 16.66 4.42
CA MET A 175 -9.25 16.23 4.86
C MET A 175 -10.17 17.44 5.11
N GLY A 176 -9.66 18.50 5.74
CA GLY A 176 -10.40 19.74 5.96
C GLY A 176 -10.83 20.40 4.64
N ALA A 177 -9.94 20.45 3.64
CA ALA A 177 -10.27 20.96 2.31
C ALA A 177 -11.34 20.12 1.62
N ILE A 178 -11.26 18.79 1.71
CA ILE A 178 -12.26 17.86 1.16
C ILE A 178 -13.63 18.10 1.79
N ILE A 179 -13.74 18.14 3.12
CA ILE A 179 -15.02 18.35 3.80
C ILE A 179 -15.59 19.74 3.49
N LYS A 180 -14.74 20.77 3.38
CA LYS A 180 -15.18 22.12 3.02
C LYS A 180 -15.76 22.17 1.61
N LYS A 181 -15.12 21.51 0.63
CA LYS A 181 -15.58 21.49 -0.77
C LYS A 181 -16.73 20.49 -0.99
N TYR A 182 -16.72 19.37 -0.28
CA TYR A 182 -17.68 18.26 -0.39
C TYR A 182 -18.27 17.91 0.99
N PRO A 183 -19.24 18.70 1.52
CA PRO A 183 -19.76 18.51 2.88
C PRO A 183 -20.40 17.15 3.16
N ASN A 184 -20.84 16.44 2.12
CA ASN A 184 -21.45 15.12 2.20
C ASN A 184 -20.45 13.96 1.97
N ALA A 185 -19.15 14.26 1.89
CA ALA A 185 -18.13 13.25 1.64
C ALA A 185 -18.14 12.17 2.73
N LYS A 186 -18.07 10.91 2.29
CA LYS A 186 -18.06 9.76 3.19
C LYS A 186 -16.67 9.58 3.78
N VAL A 187 -16.60 9.64 5.10
CA VAL A 187 -15.39 9.38 5.90
C VAL A 187 -15.21 7.87 6.09
N PRO A 188 -13.98 7.34 6.05
CA PRO A 188 -13.68 5.97 6.47
C PRO A 188 -14.13 5.71 7.91
N PRO A 189 -14.62 4.50 8.22
CA PRO A 189 -14.92 4.09 9.59
C PRO A 189 -13.68 3.90 10.47
#